data_AF-A0A6A7AJS6-F1
#
_entry.id   AF-A0A6A7AJS6-F1
#
_cell.length_a   1.000
_cell.length_b   1.000
_cell.length_c   1.000
_cell.angle_alpha   90.00
_cell.angle_beta   90.00
_cell.angle_gamma   90.00
#
_symmetry.space_group_name_H-M   'P 1'
#
loop_
_entity.id
_entity.type
_entity.pdbx_description
1 polymer ?
#
loop_
_entity_poly.entity_id
_entity_poly.type
_entity_poly.pdbx_seq_one_letter_code
_entity_poly.pdbx_strand_id
1 'polypeptide(L)'
;MAAFQPLQPISRFLLPRGPLLLRPQTRLLMQHATGLRHASTPAKGLSAEFLRRKAAQQQKATPVIPQPDIYRPPSHGSRKPNRNLENRIYGPPVSEEDKKRMATKKYPNMMSPEGSFSFWFLHDRGIHMWITLGILVTLSIAAWYMDFLSRTIYAELLPTRRDFVRHPYDTTKRFIEVYKMHMEYTSQLYTQQRLKKAEDVDKRRQYRLERQREAELKGEEYVEDPRYYVGEDGVRRRRVKRWFGIWE
;
A
#
# COMPACT_ATOMS: atom_id res chain seq x y z
N MET A 1 41.97 24.79 -59.02
CA MET A 1 40.84 25.40 -58.28
C MET A 1 40.35 24.37 -57.26
N ALA A 2 40.67 24.55 -55.99
CA ALA A 2 40.30 23.63 -54.92
C ALA A 2 38.89 23.97 -54.42
N ALA A 3 37.96 23.02 -54.52
CA ALA A 3 36.59 23.19 -54.07
C ALA A 3 36.52 23.02 -52.54
N PHE A 4 36.05 24.05 -51.84
CA PHE A 4 35.69 23.98 -50.42
C PHE A 4 34.42 23.16 -50.25
N GLN A 5 34.49 22.06 -49.49
CA GLN A 5 33.31 21.31 -49.06
C GLN A 5 32.73 21.95 -47.77
N PRO A 6 31.39 22.12 -47.67
CA PRO A 6 30.76 22.63 -46.46
C PRO A 6 30.78 21.58 -45.33
N LEU A 7 31.13 22.02 -44.13
CA LEU A 7 31.15 21.21 -42.90
C LEU A 7 29.73 20.77 -42.52
N GLN A 8 29.53 19.46 -42.34
CA GLN A 8 28.27 18.87 -41.89
C GLN A 8 28.02 19.22 -40.40
N PRO A 9 26.80 19.65 -40.02
CA PRO A 9 26.47 19.97 -38.63
C PRO A 9 26.44 18.70 -37.77
N ILE A 10 27.24 18.68 -36.69
CA ILE A 10 27.31 17.57 -35.74
C ILE A 10 25.94 17.38 -35.09
N SER A 11 25.44 16.14 -35.12
CA SER A 11 24.12 15.82 -34.60
C SER A 11 24.06 15.92 -33.08
N ARG A 12 22.99 16.54 -32.57
CA ARG A 12 22.80 16.99 -31.18
C ARG A 12 22.81 15.88 -30.10
N PHE A 13 22.78 14.61 -30.51
CA PHE A 13 22.87 13.45 -29.60
C PHE A 13 24.32 13.00 -29.34
N LEU A 14 25.29 13.51 -30.09
CA LEU A 14 26.73 13.26 -29.87
C LEU A 14 27.36 14.23 -28.85
N LEU A 15 26.59 15.22 -28.37
CA LEU A 15 27.03 16.14 -27.34
C LEU A 15 26.75 15.55 -25.95
N PRO A 16 27.74 15.52 -25.03
CA PRO A 16 27.53 15.02 -23.68
C PRO A 16 26.47 15.88 -22.97
N ARG A 17 25.38 15.24 -22.54
CA ARG A 17 24.34 15.87 -21.73
C ARG A 17 24.85 16.03 -20.29
N GLY A 18 24.96 17.27 -19.81
CA GLY A 18 25.30 17.56 -18.42
C GLY A 18 24.25 17.01 -17.42
N PRO A 19 24.60 16.88 -16.13
CA PRO A 19 23.75 16.24 -15.14
C PRO A 19 22.45 17.04 -14.90
N LEU A 20 21.31 16.33 -15.00
CA LEU A 20 19.99 16.84 -14.65
C LEU A 20 19.90 17.01 -13.13
N LEU A 21 20.12 18.23 -12.63
CA LEU A 21 19.81 18.56 -11.24
C LEU A 21 18.27 18.59 -11.07
N LEU A 22 17.74 17.59 -10.37
CA LEU A 22 16.36 17.62 -9.87
C LEU A 22 16.23 18.80 -8.88
N ARG A 23 15.50 19.83 -9.30
CA ARG A 23 15.09 20.95 -8.45
C ARG A 23 13.95 20.46 -7.54
N PRO A 24 14.12 20.42 -6.20
CA PRO A 24 13.01 20.12 -5.31
C PRO A 24 12.04 21.32 -5.27
N GLN A 25 10.79 21.11 -5.67
CA GLN A 25 9.72 22.07 -5.40
C GLN A 25 9.27 21.92 -3.94
N THR A 26 9.47 22.97 -3.15
CA THR A 26 8.92 23.12 -1.81
C THR A 26 7.43 23.47 -1.92
N ARG A 27 6.56 22.49 -1.66
CA ARG A 27 5.14 22.79 -1.38
C ARG A 27 5.02 23.28 0.06
N LEU A 28 4.72 24.57 0.21
CA LEU A 28 4.29 25.19 1.47
C LEU A 28 2.96 24.56 1.91
N LEU A 29 2.98 23.78 2.98
CA LEU A 29 1.78 23.37 3.70
C LEU A 29 1.54 24.36 4.84
N MET A 30 0.39 25.04 4.81
CA MET A 30 -0.04 25.97 5.86
C MET A 30 -0.22 25.25 7.20
N GLN A 31 0.57 25.63 8.19
CA GLN A 31 0.43 25.23 9.58
C GLN A 31 -0.65 26.09 10.24
N HIS A 32 -1.74 25.45 10.69
CA HIS A 32 -2.71 26.09 11.57
C HIS A 32 -2.14 26.10 12.98
N ALA A 33 -1.77 27.29 13.47
CA ALA A 33 -1.40 27.52 14.85
C ALA A 33 -2.66 27.55 15.72
N THR A 34 -2.89 26.52 16.53
CA THR A 34 -3.81 26.60 17.67
C THR A 34 -2.98 26.85 18.93
N GLY A 35 -3.04 28.09 19.42
CA GLY A 35 -2.38 28.49 20.65
C GLY A 35 -2.94 27.76 21.86
N LEU A 36 -2.09 27.02 22.56
CA LEU A 36 -2.36 26.50 23.89
C LEU A 36 -2.27 27.66 24.89
N ARG A 37 -3.41 28.11 25.42
CA ARG A 37 -3.44 29.01 26.57
C ARG A 37 -3.28 28.20 27.86
N HIS A 38 -2.25 28.51 28.64
CA HIS A 38 -2.14 28.12 30.03
C HIS A 38 -3.15 28.92 30.87
N ALA A 39 -3.96 28.24 31.66
CA ALA A 39 -4.74 28.84 32.74
C ALA A 39 -4.56 27.99 34.00
N SER A 40 -3.67 28.47 34.87
CA SER A 40 -3.52 28.03 36.25
C SER A 40 -4.52 28.78 37.14
N THR A 41 -5.32 28.05 37.92
CA THR A 41 -5.71 28.30 39.34
C THR A 41 -7.05 27.62 39.67
N PRO A 42 -7.17 26.93 40.81
CA PRO A 42 -8.45 26.36 41.27
C PRO A 42 -9.19 27.36 42.16
N ALA A 43 -10.33 27.88 41.70
CA ALA A 43 -11.22 28.68 42.56
C ALA A 43 -12.18 27.75 43.32
N LYS A 44 -11.89 27.59 44.62
CA LYS A 44 -12.73 26.92 45.61
C LYS A 44 -13.96 27.81 45.89
N GLY A 45 -15.17 27.25 45.76
CA GLY A 45 -16.41 27.81 46.30
C GLY A 45 -17.16 28.80 45.40
N LEU A 46 -17.91 28.29 44.41
CA LEU A 46 -19.00 29.03 43.78
C LEU A 46 -20.31 28.74 44.53
N SER A 47 -20.93 29.82 44.99
CA SER A 47 -22.07 29.87 45.91
C SER A 47 -23.32 29.14 45.39
N ALA A 48 -24.10 28.56 46.32
CA ALA A 48 -25.36 27.88 46.03
C ALA A 48 -26.37 28.76 45.24
N GLU A 49 -26.25 30.08 45.34
CA GLU A 49 -27.03 31.02 44.52
C GLU A 49 -26.72 30.93 43.02
N PHE A 50 -25.48 30.64 42.63
CA PHE A 50 -25.11 30.52 41.21
C PHE A 50 -25.73 29.28 40.57
N LEU A 51 -25.77 28.16 41.32
CA LEU A 51 -26.47 26.95 40.90
C LEU A 51 -27.99 27.17 40.81
N ARG A 52 -28.57 27.90 41.77
CA ARG A 52 -30.00 28.22 41.77
C ARG A 52 -30.40 29.12 40.59
N ARG A 53 -29.56 30.12 40.24
CA ARG A 53 -29.78 30.96 39.05
C ARG A 53 -29.66 30.16 37.75
N LYS A 54 -28.68 29.24 37.67
CA LYS A 54 -28.51 28.37 36.48
C LYS A 54 -29.69 27.42 36.29
N ALA A 55 -30.23 26.84 37.37
CA ALA A 55 -31.40 25.99 37.32
C ALA A 55 -32.68 26.76 36.91
N ALA A 56 -32.87 27.98 37.42
CA ALA A 56 -33.99 28.84 37.02
C ALA A 56 -33.90 29.28 35.55
N GLN A 57 -32.69 29.44 35.01
CA GLN A 57 -32.46 29.80 33.62
C GLN A 57 -32.64 28.62 32.65
N GLN A 58 -32.44 27.37 33.11
CA GLN A 58 -32.69 26.15 32.32
C GLN A 58 -34.19 25.79 32.21
N GLN A 59 -35.04 26.29 33.10
CA GLN A 59 -36.49 26.00 33.07
C GLN A 59 -37.30 26.91 32.14
N LYS A 60 -36.73 28.03 31.67
CA LYS A 60 -37.36 28.89 30.67
C LYS A 60 -36.72 28.64 29.31
N ALA A 61 -37.31 27.74 28.53
CA ALA A 61 -36.98 27.61 27.12
C ALA A 61 -37.21 28.97 26.45
N THR A 62 -36.15 29.56 25.89
CA THR A 62 -36.25 30.79 25.09
C THR A 62 -37.23 30.54 23.93
N PRO A 63 -38.31 31.32 23.79
CA PRO A 63 -39.23 31.15 22.68
C PRO A 63 -38.53 31.59 21.38
N VAL A 64 -38.01 30.60 20.66
CA VAL A 64 -37.41 30.80 19.33
C VAL A 64 -38.56 30.92 18.34
N ILE A 65 -38.70 32.11 17.74
CA ILE A 65 -39.64 32.34 16.64
C ILE A 65 -39.23 31.42 15.49
N PRO A 66 -40.12 30.55 14.98
CA PRO A 66 -39.79 29.71 13.84
C PRO A 66 -39.47 30.61 12.65
N GLN A 67 -38.31 30.40 12.03
CA GLN A 67 -38.01 31.08 10.77
C GLN A 67 -39.13 30.74 9.76
N PRO A 68 -39.73 31.74 9.08
CA PRO A 68 -40.76 31.46 8.10
C PRO A 68 -40.16 30.59 6.99
N ASP A 69 -40.89 29.55 6.59
CA ASP A 69 -40.49 28.66 5.49
C ASP A 69 -40.48 29.46 4.18
N ILE A 70 -39.33 30.07 3.92
CA ILE A 70 -39.00 30.68 2.63
C ILE A 70 -39.07 29.57 1.58
N TYR A 71 -39.97 29.79 0.62
CA TYR A 71 -40.26 29.01 -0.58
C TYR A 71 -39.26 27.86 -0.83
N ARG A 72 -39.55 26.71 -0.23
CA ARG A 72 -38.84 25.47 -0.54
C ARG A 72 -39.51 24.94 -1.82
N PRO A 73 -38.87 25.01 -3.00
CA PRO A 73 -39.40 24.33 -4.17
C PRO A 73 -39.63 22.86 -3.79
N PRO A 74 -40.65 22.18 -4.33
CA PRO A 74 -40.99 20.82 -3.93
C PRO A 74 -39.72 19.96 -3.99
N SER A 75 -39.20 19.62 -2.81
CA SER A 75 -38.03 18.76 -2.71
C SER A 75 -38.43 17.43 -3.32
N HIS A 76 -37.76 17.03 -4.41
CA HIS A 76 -37.97 15.72 -5.00
C HIS A 76 -37.89 14.68 -3.87
N GLY A 77 -38.99 13.96 -3.62
CA GLY A 77 -39.07 13.05 -2.49
C GLY A 77 -37.90 12.06 -2.52
N SER A 78 -37.31 11.75 -1.35
CA SER A 78 -36.20 10.78 -1.23
C SER A 78 -36.57 9.35 -1.65
N ARG A 79 -37.82 9.15 -2.07
CA ARG A 79 -38.34 7.91 -2.59
C ARG A 79 -37.62 7.61 -3.89
N LYS A 80 -36.69 6.65 -3.82
CA LYS A 80 -36.08 6.05 -5.01
C LYS A 80 -37.21 5.71 -5.99
N PRO A 81 -37.08 6.05 -7.29
CA PRO A 81 -38.10 5.75 -8.27
C PRO A 81 -38.45 4.27 -8.16
N ASN A 82 -39.75 3.98 -8.08
CA ASN A 82 -40.22 2.61 -7.95
C ASN A 82 -39.63 1.78 -9.09
N ARG A 83 -38.73 0.84 -8.75
CA ARG A 83 -38.03 -0.02 -9.73
C ARG A 83 -38.98 -0.98 -10.45
N ASN A 84 -40.22 -1.10 -9.99
CA ASN A 84 -41.31 -1.75 -10.71
C ASN A 84 -41.77 -0.85 -11.88
N LEU A 85 -40.90 -0.72 -12.88
CA LEU A 85 -41.12 0.03 -14.13
C LEU A 85 -41.94 -0.77 -15.16
N GLU A 86 -42.41 -1.96 -14.82
CA GLU A 86 -43.26 -2.80 -15.68
C GLU A 86 -44.50 -2.04 -16.16
N ASN A 87 -44.97 -1.07 -15.36
CA ASN A 87 -46.14 -0.23 -15.67
C ASN A 87 -45.78 1.17 -16.22
N ARG A 88 -44.51 1.47 -16.51
CA ARG A 88 -44.06 2.81 -16.94
C ARG A 88 -43.38 2.84 -18.31
N ILE A 89 -43.33 1.70 -18.99
CA ILE A 89 -43.03 1.64 -20.41
C ILE A 89 -44.35 1.94 -21.12
N TYR A 90 -44.46 3.12 -21.74
CA TYR A 90 -45.60 3.43 -22.59
C TYR A 90 -45.56 2.50 -23.80
N GLY A 91 -46.48 1.53 -23.84
CA GLY A 91 -46.61 0.55 -24.91
C GLY A 91 -47.12 -0.80 -24.41
N PRO A 92 -47.51 -1.71 -25.31
CA PRO A 92 -47.84 -3.08 -24.94
C PRO A 92 -46.66 -3.77 -24.22
N PRO A 93 -46.93 -4.66 -23.25
CA PRO A 93 -45.86 -5.44 -22.62
C PRO A 93 -45.12 -6.24 -23.68
N VAL A 94 -43.79 -6.23 -23.62
CA VAL A 94 -42.94 -6.91 -24.59
C VAL A 94 -43.23 -8.41 -24.53
N SER A 95 -43.77 -8.97 -25.62
CA SER A 95 -43.98 -10.40 -25.76
C SER A 95 -42.67 -11.17 -25.59
N GLU A 96 -42.73 -12.43 -25.15
CA GLU A 96 -41.55 -13.28 -25.08
C GLU A 96 -40.87 -13.45 -26.43
N GLU A 97 -41.65 -13.43 -27.52
CA GLU A 97 -41.14 -13.44 -28.89
C GLU A 97 -40.38 -12.17 -29.22
N ASP A 98 -40.90 -11.01 -28.80
CA ASP A 98 -40.26 -9.72 -29.01
C ASP A 98 -38.98 -9.60 -28.20
N LYS A 99 -38.92 -10.16 -26.98
CA LYS A 99 -37.69 -10.24 -26.19
C LYS A 99 -36.60 -11.03 -26.92
N LYS A 100 -36.95 -12.17 -27.54
CA LYS A 100 -36.02 -12.99 -28.34
C LYS A 100 -35.56 -12.26 -29.61
N ARG A 101 -36.47 -11.56 -30.30
CA ARG A 101 -36.13 -10.73 -31.48
C ARG A 101 -35.22 -9.56 -31.11
N MET A 102 -35.48 -8.90 -29.97
CA MET A 102 -34.66 -7.80 -29.47
C MET A 102 -33.27 -8.27 -29.05
N ALA A 103 -33.14 -9.44 -28.41
CA ALA A 103 -31.86 -9.99 -27.99
C ALA A 103 -30.94 -10.35 -29.17
N THR A 104 -31.53 -10.81 -30.28
CA THR A 104 -30.79 -11.22 -31.49
C THR A 104 -30.58 -10.09 -32.51
N LYS A 105 -31.21 -8.93 -32.32
CA LYS A 105 -31.09 -7.79 -33.24
C LYS A 105 -29.70 -7.18 -33.19
N LYS A 106 -29.04 -7.12 -34.35
CA LYS A 106 -27.70 -6.53 -34.51
C LYS A 106 -27.78 -5.22 -35.29
N TYR A 107 -27.09 -4.19 -34.78
CA TYR A 107 -26.95 -2.88 -35.41
C TYR A 107 -25.48 -2.67 -35.85
N PRO A 108 -25.22 -1.75 -36.80
CA PRO A 108 -23.85 -1.36 -37.14
C PRO A 108 -23.07 -0.92 -35.90
N ASN A 109 -21.78 -1.27 -35.80
CA ASN A 109 -20.89 -1.00 -34.65
C ASN A 109 -21.25 -1.71 -33.34
N MET A 110 -22.18 -2.66 -33.33
CA MET A 110 -22.36 -3.56 -32.21
C MET A 110 -21.29 -4.67 -32.21
N MET A 111 -21.17 -5.33 -31.06
CA MET A 111 -20.35 -6.53 -30.93
C MET A 111 -20.77 -7.61 -31.94
N SER A 112 -19.78 -8.39 -32.39
CA SER A 112 -19.95 -9.43 -33.40
C SER A 112 -21.11 -10.40 -33.09
N PRO A 113 -21.73 -11.00 -34.12
CA PRO A 113 -22.86 -11.89 -33.93
C PRO A 113 -22.48 -13.18 -33.18
N GLU A 114 -23.47 -13.79 -32.54
CA GLU A 114 -23.32 -15.11 -31.90
C GLU A 114 -22.84 -16.13 -32.94
N GLY A 115 -21.92 -17.02 -32.53
CA GLY A 115 -21.28 -17.98 -33.45
C GLY A 115 -20.07 -17.44 -34.23
N SER A 116 -19.79 -16.13 -34.17
CA SER A 116 -18.51 -15.59 -34.66
C SER A 116 -17.37 -15.86 -33.68
N PHE A 117 -16.15 -16.01 -34.20
CA PHE A 117 -14.94 -16.21 -33.38
C PHE A 117 -14.72 -15.07 -32.38
N SER A 118 -14.90 -13.82 -32.82
CA SER A 118 -14.75 -12.63 -31.96
C SER A 118 -15.78 -12.60 -30.83
N PHE A 119 -17.02 -13.03 -31.10
CA PHE A 119 -18.04 -13.16 -30.06
C PHE A 119 -17.65 -14.21 -29.02
N TRP A 120 -17.16 -15.38 -29.46
CA TRP A 120 -16.68 -16.45 -28.59
C TRP A 120 -15.50 -16.00 -27.72
N PHE A 121 -14.46 -15.42 -28.34
CA PHE A 121 -13.25 -14.99 -27.65
C PHE A 121 -13.57 -13.95 -26.56
N LEU A 122 -14.45 -12.98 -26.86
CA LEU A 122 -14.81 -11.90 -25.94
C LEU A 122 -15.76 -12.32 -24.81
N HIS A 123 -16.59 -13.36 -25.00
CA HIS A 123 -17.53 -13.82 -23.97
C HIS A 123 -17.03 -15.00 -23.14
N ASP A 124 -16.04 -15.76 -23.61
CA ASP A 124 -15.54 -16.92 -22.88
C ASP A 124 -14.65 -16.50 -21.71
N ARG A 125 -15.17 -16.66 -20.48
CA ARG A 125 -14.43 -16.37 -19.25
C ARG A 125 -13.24 -17.30 -19.05
N GLY A 126 -13.30 -18.53 -19.57
CA GLY A 126 -12.22 -19.51 -19.44
C GLY A 126 -10.94 -19.04 -20.12
N ILE A 127 -11.06 -18.54 -21.35
CA ILE A 127 -9.92 -18.03 -22.12
C ILE A 127 -9.31 -16.79 -21.46
N HIS A 128 -10.15 -15.85 -21.02
CA HIS A 128 -9.65 -14.65 -20.33
C HIS A 128 -8.91 -15.02 -19.03
N MET A 129 -9.45 -15.95 -18.24
CA MET A 129 -8.77 -16.45 -17.05
C MET A 129 -7.45 -17.14 -17.39
N TRP A 130 -7.41 -17.97 -18.43
CA TRP A 130 -6.19 -18.64 -18.88
C TRP A 130 -5.12 -17.65 -19.35
N ILE A 131 -5.50 -16.67 -20.16
CA ILE A 131 -4.59 -15.64 -20.68
C ILE A 131 -4.06 -14.77 -19.54
N THR A 132 -4.95 -14.25 -18.69
CA THR A 132 -4.54 -13.40 -17.57
C THR A 132 -3.65 -14.15 -16.59
N LEU A 133 -4.02 -15.39 -16.23
CA LEU A 133 -3.20 -16.24 -15.37
C LEU A 133 -1.86 -16.56 -16.04
N GLY A 134 -1.85 -16.88 -17.33
CA GLY A 134 -0.64 -17.14 -18.10
C GLY A 134 0.31 -15.94 -18.13
N ILE A 135 -0.21 -14.74 -18.34
CA ILE A 135 0.57 -13.49 -18.29
C ILE A 135 1.15 -13.28 -16.89
N LEU A 136 0.35 -13.44 -15.83
CA LEU A 136 0.83 -13.25 -14.46
C LEU A 136 1.89 -14.27 -14.06
N VAL A 137 1.69 -15.54 -14.41
CA VAL A 137 2.65 -16.61 -14.13
C VAL A 137 3.96 -16.38 -14.89
N THR A 138 3.90 -16.06 -16.19
CA THR A 138 5.10 -15.78 -17.00
C THR A 138 5.86 -14.54 -16.50
N LEU A 139 5.17 -13.45 -16.12
CA LEU A 139 5.81 -12.29 -15.52
C LEU A 139 6.48 -12.64 -14.18
N SER A 140 5.82 -13.43 -13.36
CA SER A 140 6.34 -13.84 -12.04
C SER A 140 7.60 -14.68 -12.19
N ILE A 141 7.60 -15.65 -13.11
CA ILE A 141 8.78 -16.48 -13.41
C ILE A 141 9.91 -15.61 -13.99
N ALA A 142 9.61 -14.67 -14.88
CA ALA A 142 10.62 -13.78 -15.46
C ALA A 142 11.25 -12.86 -14.41
N ALA A 143 10.46 -12.26 -13.53
CA ALA A 143 10.94 -11.41 -12.44
C ALA A 143 11.80 -12.21 -11.46
N TRP A 144 11.33 -13.40 -11.06
CA TRP A 144 12.09 -14.32 -10.22
C TRP A 144 13.41 -14.74 -10.87
N TYR A 145 13.41 -15.08 -12.15
CA TYR A 145 14.61 -15.48 -12.88
C TYR A 145 15.63 -14.34 -12.96
N MET A 146 15.18 -13.10 -13.20
CA MET A 146 16.06 -11.93 -13.21
C MET A 146 16.64 -11.64 -11.81
N ASP A 147 15.83 -11.76 -10.75
CA ASP A 147 16.29 -11.59 -9.38
C ASP A 147 17.35 -12.66 -9.02
N PHE A 148 17.09 -13.92 -9.36
CA PHE A 148 18.03 -15.03 -9.22
C PHE A 148 19.36 -14.76 -9.94
N LEU A 149 19.31 -14.39 -11.23
CA LEU A 149 20.53 -14.05 -11.98
C LEU A 149 21.32 -12.90 -11.36
N SER A 150 20.65 -11.90 -10.78
CA SER A 150 21.31 -10.75 -10.16
C SER A 150 21.98 -11.05 -8.81
N ARG A 151 21.46 -12.04 -8.06
CA ARG A 151 21.91 -12.35 -6.69
C ARG A 151 22.79 -13.58 -6.60
N THR A 152 22.80 -14.42 -7.62
CA THR A 152 23.58 -15.66 -7.60
C THR A 152 25.05 -15.39 -7.81
N ILE A 153 25.88 -16.02 -6.98
CA ILE A 153 27.34 -16.03 -7.16
C ILE A 153 27.72 -17.06 -8.23
N TYR A 154 26.86 -18.06 -8.45
CA TYR A 154 27.06 -19.17 -9.39
C TYR A 154 26.54 -18.87 -10.81
N ALA A 155 26.45 -17.59 -11.19
CA ALA A 155 25.88 -17.19 -12.47
C ALA A 155 26.64 -17.78 -13.67
N GLU A 156 27.96 -17.97 -13.54
CA GLU A 156 28.81 -18.55 -14.59
C GLU A 156 28.56 -20.06 -14.82
N LEU A 157 28.03 -20.76 -13.81
CA LEU A 157 27.72 -22.20 -13.91
C LEU A 157 26.39 -22.47 -14.63
N LEU A 158 25.63 -21.41 -14.92
CA LEU A 158 24.34 -21.52 -15.59
C LEU A 158 24.53 -21.77 -17.08
N PRO A 159 23.76 -22.71 -17.65
CA PRO A 159 23.82 -23.00 -19.08
C PRO A 159 23.33 -21.81 -19.91
N THR A 160 23.89 -21.64 -21.11
CA THR A 160 23.48 -20.54 -21.98
C THR A 160 22.09 -20.78 -22.57
N ARG A 161 21.43 -19.71 -23.03
CA ARG A 161 20.09 -19.82 -23.65
C ARG A 161 20.08 -20.73 -24.89
N ARG A 162 21.21 -20.85 -25.59
CA ARG A 162 21.34 -21.71 -26.77
C ARG A 162 21.41 -23.20 -26.39
N ASP A 163 22.01 -23.49 -25.24
CA ASP A 163 22.13 -24.87 -24.74
C ASP A 163 20.77 -25.44 -24.37
N PHE A 164 19.84 -24.60 -23.88
CA PHE A 164 18.46 -24.99 -23.62
C PHE A 164 17.72 -25.54 -24.85
N VAL A 165 17.99 -24.96 -26.04
CA VAL A 165 17.34 -25.39 -27.29
C VAL A 165 17.91 -26.73 -27.78
N ARG A 166 19.21 -26.97 -27.59
CA ARG A 166 19.88 -28.19 -28.06
C ARG A 166 19.73 -29.36 -27.09
N HIS A 167 19.85 -29.09 -25.79
CA HIS A 167 19.87 -30.09 -24.71
C HIS A 167 18.96 -29.63 -23.55
N PRO A 168 17.62 -29.65 -23.72
CA PRO A 168 16.69 -29.13 -22.73
C PRO A 168 16.75 -29.88 -21.39
N TYR A 169 16.95 -31.20 -21.42
CA TYR A 169 17.00 -32.03 -20.21
C TYR A 169 18.28 -31.80 -19.40
N ASP A 170 19.44 -31.70 -20.05
CA ASP A 170 20.70 -31.48 -19.34
C ASP A 170 20.80 -30.06 -18.82
N THR A 171 20.32 -29.09 -19.60
CA THR A 171 20.22 -27.69 -19.21
C THR A 171 19.33 -27.52 -17.96
N THR A 172 18.16 -28.18 -17.92
CA THR A 172 17.27 -28.09 -16.76
C THR A 172 17.87 -28.76 -15.52
N LYS A 173 18.51 -29.93 -15.66
CA LYS A 173 19.24 -30.57 -14.55
C LYS A 173 20.34 -29.66 -14.00
N ARG A 174 21.14 -29.06 -14.87
CA ARG A 174 22.21 -28.14 -14.48
C ARG A 174 21.66 -26.89 -13.79
N PHE A 175 20.58 -26.31 -14.30
CA PHE A 175 19.91 -25.19 -13.66
C PHE A 175 19.43 -25.55 -12.24
N ILE A 176 18.81 -26.71 -12.06
CA ILE A 176 18.36 -27.19 -10.74
C ILE A 176 19.54 -27.38 -9.79
N GLU A 177 20.65 -27.92 -10.25
CA GLU A 177 21.89 -28.08 -9.47
C GLU A 177 22.41 -26.72 -8.98
N VAL A 178 22.54 -25.74 -9.88
CA VAL A 178 22.97 -24.38 -9.55
C VAL A 178 21.99 -23.70 -8.57
N TYR A 179 20.70 -23.90 -8.78
CA TYR A 179 19.68 -23.40 -7.87
C TYR A 179 19.81 -24.00 -6.45
N LYS A 180 20.08 -25.30 -6.33
CA LYS A 180 20.36 -25.95 -5.04
C LYS A 180 21.58 -25.33 -4.36
N MET A 181 22.69 -25.14 -5.08
CA MET A 181 23.87 -24.46 -4.53
C MET A 181 23.58 -23.04 -4.06
N HIS A 182 22.76 -22.28 -4.81
CA HIS A 182 22.30 -20.95 -4.40
C HIS A 182 21.47 -20.98 -3.11
N MET A 183 20.56 -21.96 -2.98
CA MET A 183 19.75 -22.17 -1.77
C MET A 183 20.60 -22.57 -0.56
N GLU A 184 21.59 -23.44 -0.75
CA GLU A 184 22.54 -23.80 0.30
C GLU A 184 23.35 -22.59 0.77
N TYR A 185 23.88 -21.80 -0.16
CA TYR A 185 24.62 -20.58 0.16
C TYR A 185 23.77 -19.55 0.91
N THR A 186 22.57 -19.27 0.41
CA THR A 186 21.65 -18.32 1.08
C THR A 186 21.21 -18.81 2.45
N SER A 187 20.95 -20.11 2.61
CA SER A 187 20.66 -20.74 3.90
C SER A 187 21.83 -20.59 4.88
N GLN A 188 23.06 -20.82 4.42
CA GLN A 188 24.27 -20.60 5.22
C GLN A 188 24.39 -19.13 5.62
N LEU A 189 24.22 -18.19 4.71
CA LEU A 189 24.25 -16.76 5.01
C LEU A 189 23.22 -16.38 6.08
N TYR A 190 21.96 -16.82 5.95
CA TYR A 190 20.93 -16.53 6.94
C TYR A 190 21.21 -17.20 8.28
N THR A 191 21.80 -18.40 8.28
CA THR A 191 22.23 -19.06 9.50
C THR A 191 23.34 -18.27 10.19
N GLN A 192 24.34 -17.81 9.45
CA GLN A 192 25.41 -16.94 9.98
C GLN A 192 24.85 -15.62 10.51
N GLN A 193 23.89 -15.00 9.80
CA GLN A 193 23.24 -13.78 10.28
C GLN A 193 22.44 -14.02 11.56
N ARG A 194 21.76 -15.16 11.69
CA ARG A 194 21.04 -15.55 12.91
C ARG A 194 21.98 -15.80 14.07
N LEU A 195 23.10 -16.49 13.85
CA LEU A 195 24.13 -16.72 14.86
C LEU A 195 24.74 -15.40 15.35
N LYS A 196 25.13 -14.52 14.44
CA LYS A 196 25.63 -13.17 14.80
C LYS A 196 24.63 -12.38 15.64
N LYS A 197 23.34 -12.43 15.26
CA LYS A 197 22.28 -11.80 16.06
C LYS A 197 22.17 -12.41 17.45
N ALA A 198 22.20 -13.74 17.57
CA ALA A 198 22.15 -14.43 18.86
C ALA A 198 23.36 -14.07 19.74
N GLU A 199 24.58 -14.09 19.20
CA GLU A 199 25.79 -13.66 19.89
C GLU A 199 25.69 -12.20 20.38
N ASP A 200 25.14 -11.31 19.56
CA ASP A 200 24.93 -9.91 19.94
C ASP A 200 23.90 -9.75 21.06
N VAL A 201 22.86 -10.60 21.10
CA VAL A 201 21.89 -10.64 22.21
C VAL A 201 22.56 -11.14 23.49
N ASP A 202 23.37 -12.20 23.38
CA ASP A 202 24.08 -12.80 24.52
C ASP A 202 25.12 -11.85 25.11
N LYS A 203 25.91 -11.18 24.27
CA LYS A 203 26.86 -10.13 24.72
C LYS A 203 26.14 -9.01 25.46
N ARG A 204 25.00 -8.54 24.92
CA ARG A 204 24.18 -7.52 25.60
C ARG A 204 23.62 -8.04 26.92
N ARG A 205 23.29 -9.33 27.02
CA ARG A 205 22.83 -9.97 28.25
C ARG A 205 23.93 -10.05 29.30
N GLN A 206 25.12 -10.52 28.92
CA GLN A 206 26.29 -10.59 29.78
C GLN A 206 26.66 -9.21 30.33
N TYR A 207 26.75 -8.20 29.46
CA TYR A 207 27.05 -6.83 29.87
C TYR A 207 26.03 -6.25 30.87
N ARG A 208 24.75 -6.62 30.77
CA ARG A 208 23.74 -6.22 31.78
C ARG A 208 23.97 -6.91 33.12
N LEU A 209 24.23 -8.21 33.10
CA LEU A 209 24.49 -9.00 34.31
C LEU A 209 25.77 -8.53 35.02
N GLU A 210 26.83 -8.24 34.26
CA GLU A 210 28.08 -7.70 34.79
C GLU A 210 27.88 -6.34 35.43
N ARG A 211 27.13 -5.45 34.78
CA ARG A 211 26.82 -4.13 35.35
C ARG A 211 25.95 -4.22 36.61
N GLN A 212 24.98 -5.14 36.64
CA GLN A 212 24.18 -5.41 37.84
C GLN A 212 25.07 -5.88 38.99
N ARG A 213 25.98 -6.83 38.72
CA ARG A 213 26.94 -7.34 39.69
C ARG A 213 27.91 -6.26 40.20
N GLU A 214 28.38 -5.37 39.32
CA GLU A 214 29.25 -4.26 39.70
C GLU A 214 28.52 -3.26 40.63
N ALA A 215 27.25 -2.95 40.33
CA ALA A 215 26.42 -2.11 41.19
C ALA A 215 26.20 -2.74 42.57
N GLU A 216 25.90 -4.05 42.62
CA GLU A 216 25.79 -4.83 43.87
C GLU A 216 27.09 -4.79 44.69
N LEU A 217 28.25 -4.97 44.04
CA LEU A 217 29.56 -4.92 44.70
C LEU A 217 29.89 -3.53 45.26
N LYS A 218 29.46 -2.47 44.56
CA LYS A 218 29.66 -1.08 45.00
C LYS A 218 28.65 -0.65 46.08
N GLY A 219 27.66 -1.49 46.38
CA GLY A 219 26.59 -1.19 47.35
C GLY A 219 25.57 -0.17 46.85
N GLU A 220 25.51 0.07 45.53
CA GLU A 220 24.52 0.94 44.89
C GLU A 220 23.40 0.07 44.30
N GLU A 221 22.13 0.36 44.61
CA GLU A 221 20.99 -0.37 44.03
C GLU A 221 20.89 -0.09 42.52
N TYR A 222 20.88 -1.14 41.70
CA TYR A 222 20.72 -1.01 40.25
C TYR A 222 19.28 -0.59 39.90
N VAL A 223 19.01 0.71 39.86
CA VAL A 223 17.69 1.25 39.51
C VAL A 223 17.46 1.16 38.00
N GLU A 224 16.66 0.18 37.58
CA GLU A 224 16.21 0.10 36.19
C GLU A 224 15.20 1.20 35.86
N ASP A 225 15.58 2.05 34.91
CA ASP A 225 14.80 3.21 34.49
C ASP A 225 13.46 2.78 33.84
N PRO A 226 12.29 2.98 34.49
CA PRO A 226 11.01 2.34 34.13
C PRO A 226 10.44 2.80 32.78
N ARG A 227 11.02 3.83 32.17
CA ARG A 227 10.67 4.34 30.84
C ARG A 227 11.13 3.44 29.70
N TYR A 228 12.04 2.50 29.98
CA TYR A 228 12.60 1.60 28.98
C TYR A 228 12.26 0.16 29.35
N TYR A 229 11.89 -0.64 28.36
CA TYR A 229 11.80 -2.09 28.50
C TYR A 229 12.90 -2.73 27.64
N VAL A 230 13.30 -3.93 28.04
CA VAL A 230 14.23 -4.76 27.28
C VAL A 230 13.40 -5.76 26.47
N GLY A 231 13.42 -5.64 25.14
CA GLY A 231 12.78 -6.63 24.28
C GLY A 231 13.53 -7.97 24.30
N GLU A 232 12.92 -9.02 23.74
CA GLU A 232 13.56 -10.36 23.62
C GLU A 232 14.92 -10.29 22.91
N ASP A 233 15.08 -9.35 21.97
CA ASP A 233 16.34 -9.06 21.27
C ASP A 233 17.44 -8.42 22.15
N GLY A 234 17.16 -8.16 23.44
CA GLY A 234 18.08 -7.52 24.37
C GLY A 234 18.29 -6.01 24.14
N VAL A 235 17.51 -5.39 23.25
CA VAL A 235 17.57 -3.95 22.94
C VAL A 235 16.65 -3.17 23.90
N ARG A 236 17.20 -2.11 24.53
CA ARG A 236 16.40 -1.17 25.33
C ARG A 236 15.58 -0.29 24.40
N ARG A 237 14.26 -0.43 24.45
CA ARG A 237 13.32 0.42 23.71
C ARG A 237 12.56 1.29 24.71
N ARG A 238 12.31 2.54 24.32
CA ARG A 238 11.46 3.43 25.14
C ARG A 238 10.04 2.90 25.06
N ARG A 239 9.36 2.73 26.20
CA ARG A 239 7.90 2.53 26.22
C ARG A 239 7.25 3.80 25.68
N VAL A 240 6.64 3.72 24.50
CA VAL A 240 5.92 4.84 23.89
C VAL A 240 4.43 4.62 24.12
N LYS A 241 3.76 5.63 24.70
CA LYS A 241 2.31 5.58 24.89
C LYS A 241 1.62 5.76 23.54
N ARG A 242 1.01 4.72 23.00
CA ARG A 242 0.07 4.86 21.88
C ARG A 242 -1.26 5.44 22.39
N TRP A 243 -1.99 6.14 21.52
CA TRP A 243 -3.34 6.61 21.85
C TRP A 243 -4.17 5.43 22.40
N PHE A 244 -4.92 5.69 23.48
CA PHE A 244 -5.69 4.71 24.28
C PHE A 244 -4.96 3.91 25.38
N GLY A 245 -3.79 4.34 25.86
CA GLY A 245 -3.28 3.88 27.16
C GLY A 245 -2.84 2.42 27.23
N ILE A 246 -2.70 1.75 26.08
CA ILE A 246 -2.06 0.44 25.96
C ILE A 246 -0.55 0.68 25.93
N TRP A 247 0.17 0.04 26.85
CA TRP A 247 1.63 0.10 26.95
C TRP A 247 2.23 -1.13 26.25
N GLU A 248 3.12 -0.92 25.28
CA GLU A 248 4.14 -1.90 24.86
C GLU A 248 5.44 -1.62 25.63
#